data_AF-A0A2S6HBS3-F1
#
_entry.id   AF-A0A2S6HBS3-F1
#
_cell.length_a   1.000
_cell.length_b   1.000
_cell.length_c   1.000
_cell.angle_alpha   90.00
_cell.angle_beta   90.00
_cell.angle_gamma   90.00
#
_symmetry.space_group_name_H-M   'P 1'
#
loop_
_entity.id
_entity.type
_entity.pdbx_description
1 polymer ?
#
loop_
_entity_poly.entity_id
_entity_poly.type
_entity_poly.pdbx_seq_one_letter_code
_entity_poly.pdbx_strand_id
1 'polypeptide(L)'
;MSGQDKATKLTGENVNSDEKQYGLKSGTSTDSNTKEKYFNGREFSEALDKIEDTNYVFFFGQQGSGKSVIIGSLLRSLNEGKSNKGGFILNKGDNIKHKGCKELLQEGYRFAYNAHEILKQKRFMARNDKGDLTIINGRFEPTIEDCNPLDITFLDVAGEDLIELDANHGQGKLPNHINIFLKLSTLPLLIILVVPHDPTIENKPEGYTDRLMAQFLETIDKRSSQDKLKKPRIMLLITQWDSYAGKYQNDVTAFAKTKLPSTYTLLNRNRDLISEYSIGRVIELTEGELSIDPFYEEYPIRVWNRIYETFTGKSLNKKPWWQFF
;
A
#
# COMPACT_ATOMS: atom_id res chain seq x y z
N MET A 1 -56.19 -28.72 25.58
CA MET A 1 -56.03 -30.01 26.29
C MET A 1 -54.99 -30.81 25.52
N SER A 2 -53.72 -30.58 25.84
CA SER A 2 -52.92 -31.37 26.80
C SER A 2 -52.49 -32.71 26.22
N GLY A 3 -51.24 -32.77 25.78
CA GLY A 3 -50.49 -34.00 25.58
C GLY A 3 -49.08 -33.77 26.08
N GLN A 4 -48.80 -34.25 27.29
CA GLN A 4 -47.48 -34.26 27.92
C GLN A 4 -46.63 -35.44 27.43
N ASP A 5 -45.34 -35.13 27.27
CA ASP A 5 -44.15 -35.86 27.69
C ASP A 5 -43.98 -37.36 27.37
N LYS A 6 -42.92 -37.63 26.59
CA LYS A 6 -41.92 -38.64 26.96
C LYS A 6 -40.51 -38.13 26.61
N ALA A 7 -39.66 -38.10 27.63
CA ALA A 7 -38.26 -37.75 27.58
C ALA A 7 -37.39 -38.94 27.13
N THR A 8 -36.33 -38.65 26.37
CA THR A 8 -35.09 -39.44 26.39
C THR A 8 -33.90 -38.47 26.35
N LYS A 9 -32.94 -38.69 27.25
CA LYS A 9 -31.79 -37.84 27.56
C LYS A 9 -30.52 -38.53 27.04
N LEU A 10 -29.71 -37.85 26.22
CA LEU A 10 -28.31 -38.20 25.85
C LEU A 10 -27.59 -36.86 25.60
N THR A 11 -26.93 -36.26 26.60
CA THR A 11 -25.49 -36.35 26.94
C THR A 11 -24.53 -35.87 25.84
N GLY A 12 -23.78 -34.80 26.14
CA GLY A 12 -22.35 -34.69 25.85
C GLY A 12 -21.92 -34.03 24.54
N GLU A 13 -21.49 -32.77 24.66
CA GLU A 13 -20.25 -32.16 24.12
C GLU A 13 -19.87 -32.28 22.63
N ASN A 14 -19.44 -31.16 22.05
CA ASN A 14 -19.24 -30.97 20.62
C ASN A 14 -19.66 -29.57 20.14
N VAL A 15 -19.30 -28.50 20.87
CA VAL A 15 -19.41 -27.12 20.36
C VAL A 15 -18.27 -26.91 19.36
N ASN A 16 -18.56 -27.09 18.08
CA ASN A 16 -17.75 -26.51 17.01
C ASN A 16 -18.45 -25.22 16.60
N SER A 17 -17.91 -24.08 17.04
CA SER A 17 -18.32 -22.76 16.61
C SER A 17 -17.75 -22.49 15.22
N ASP A 18 -18.53 -22.84 14.20
CA ASP A 18 -18.28 -22.40 12.83
C ASP A 18 -18.41 -20.87 12.76
N GLU A 19 -17.26 -20.21 12.61
CA GLU A 19 -17.15 -18.82 12.17
C GLU A 19 -17.88 -18.66 10.83
N LYS A 20 -19.05 -18.03 10.84
CA LYS A 20 -19.70 -17.54 9.62
C LYS A 20 -18.94 -16.32 9.10
N GLN A 21 -17.90 -16.59 8.32
CA GLN A 21 -17.17 -15.62 7.53
C GLN A 21 -18.03 -15.22 6.31
N TYR A 22 -18.75 -14.11 6.38
CA TYR A 22 -19.29 -13.44 5.18
C TYR A 22 -18.20 -12.57 4.53
N GLY A 23 -17.15 -13.24 4.06
CA GLY A 23 -16.20 -12.71 3.09
C GLY A 23 -16.55 -13.27 1.72
N LEU A 24 -16.74 -12.41 0.73
CA LEU A 24 -16.69 -12.81 -0.68
C LEU A 24 -15.35 -13.51 -0.89
N LYS A 25 -15.38 -14.85 -1.04
CA LYS A 25 -14.22 -15.65 -1.45
C LYS A 25 -13.60 -14.98 -2.67
N SER A 26 -12.39 -14.46 -2.51
CA SER A 26 -11.49 -14.27 -3.64
C SER A 26 -11.41 -15.62 -4.35
N GLY A 27 -11.68 -15.59 -5.65
CA GLY A 27 -11.76 -16.79 -6.46
C GLY A 27 -10.46 -17.58 -6.38
N THR A 28 -10.60 -18.89 -6.13
CA THR A 28 -9.64 -19.97 -6.37
C THR A 28 -8.23 -19.77 -5.85
N SER A 29 -7.85 -20.62 -4.88
CA SER A 29 -6.45 -20.95 -4.60
C SER A 29 -5.77 -21.48 -5.86
N THR A 30 -5.24 -20.59 -6.68
CA THR A 30 -4.20 -20.94 -7.65
C THR A 30 -2.95 -21.22 -6.84
N ASP A 31 -2.46 -22.47 -6.92
CA ASP A 31 -1.18 -22.91 -6.36
C ASP A 31 -0.12 -21.81 -6.50
N SER A 32 0.69 -21.60 -5.47
CA SER A 32 1.86 -20.71 -5.50
C SER A 32 2.79 -21.00 -6.69
N ASN A 33 2.84 -22.26 -7.15
CA ASN A 33 3.52 -22.69 -8.39
C ASN A 33 2.98 -22.02 -9.67
N THR A 34 1.72 -21.60 -9.70
CA THR A 34 1.09 -20.93 -10.85
C THR A 34 1.47 -19.46 -10.92
N LYS A 35 1.60 -18.78 -9.77
CA LYS A 35 2.00 -17.36 -9.71
C LYS A 35 3.47 -17.16 -10.09
N GLU A 36 4.39 -18.01 -9.62
CA GLU A 36 5.79 -17.99 -10.06
C GLU A 36 5.96 -18.19 -11.57
N LYS A 37 5.07 -18.95 -12.19
CA LYS A 37 5.09 -19.21 -13.64
C LYS A 37 4.91 -17.95 -14.50
N TYR A 38 4.28 -16.90 -13.96
CA TYR A 38 4.08 -15.63 -14.68
C TYR A 38 5.30 -14.69 -14.62
N PHE A 39 6.23 -14.93 -13.70
CA PHE A 39 7.41 -14.08 -13.49
C PHE A 39 8.67 -14.66 -14.16
N ASN A 40 8.54 -15.16 -15.40
CA ASN A 40 9.72 -15.45 -16.20
C ASN A 40 10.40 -14.11 -16.56
N GLY A 41 11.47 -13.78 -15.85
CA GLY A 41 11.89 -12.39 -15.60
C GLY A 41 12.29 -11.55 -16.83
N ARG A 42 12.46 -12.13 -18.02
CA ARG A 42 12.75 -11.37 -19.25
C ARG A 42 11.48 -10.96 -19.99
N GLU A 43 10.56 -11.90 -20.24
CA GLU A 43 9.29 -11.62 -20.91
C GLU A 43 8.40 -10.70 -20.07
N PHE A 44 8.41 -10.88 -18.75
CA PHE A 44 7.71 -9.99 -17.83
C PHE A 44 8.32 -8.59 -17.83
N SER A 45 9.65 -8.45 -17.92
CA SER A 45 10.32 -7.14 -18.01
C SER A 45 9.94 -6.41 -19.29
N GLU A 46 10.01 -7.09 -20.43
CA GLU A 46 9.65 -6.51 -21.73
C GLU A 46 8.15 -6.16 -21.84
N ALA A 47 7.31 -6.87 -21.09
CA ALA A 47 5.89 -6.55 -21.00
C ALA A 47 5.59 -5.42 -20.02
N LEU A 48 6.36 -5.28 -18.95
CA LEU A 48 6.35 -4.09 -18.08
C LEU A 48 6.89 -2.86 -18.81
N ASP A 49 7.90 -2.99 -19.67
CA ASP A 49 8.40 -1.90 -20.53
C ASP A 49 7.32 -1.40 -21.51
N LYS A 50 6.31 -2.23 -21.81
CA LYS A 50 5.13 -1.85 -22.61
C LYS A 50 4.01 -1.22 -21.78
N ILE A 51 4.09 -1.28 -20.45
CA ILE A 51 3.37 -0.37 -19.57
C ILE A 51 4.15 0.94 -19.68
N GLU A 52 3.79 1.73 -20.70
CA GLU A 52 4.44 2.97 -21.18
C GLU A 52 5.01 3.87 -20.07
N ASP A 53 6.06 4.66 -20.39
CA ASP A 53 6.70 5.78 -19.67
C ASP A 53 5.92 6.34 -18.44
N THR A 54 5.80 5.53 -17.40
CA THR A 54 4.97 5.83 -16.22
C THR A 54 5.86 6.05 -15.00
N ASN A 55 5.30 6.76 -14.04
CA ASN A 55 5.94 7.00 -12.76
C ASN A 55 5.51 5.91 -11.78
N TYR A 56 6.46 5.24 -11.13
CA TYR A 56 6.15 4.13 -10.23
C TYR A 56 6.10 4.61 -8.79
N VAL A 57 5.06 4.19 -8.08
CA VAL A 57 4.93 4.37 -6.63
C VAL A 57 4.84 3.01 -5.99
N PHE A 58 5.87 2.65 -5.24
CA PHE A 58 6.01 1.35 -4.60
C PHE A 58 5.70 1.46 -3.11
N PHE A 59 4.69 0.74 -2.64
CA PHE A 59 4.34 0.69 -1.22
C PHE A 59 5.05 -0.49 -0.54
N PHE A 60 5.87 -0.19 0.45
CA PHE A 60 6.64 -1.17 1.21
C PHE A 60 6.29 -1.08 2.69
N GLY A 61 6.06 -2.22 3.33
CA GLY A 61 5.50 -2.24 4.68
C GLY A 61 5.07 -3.65 5.07
N GLN A 62 5.12 -3.95 6.35
CA GLN A 62 4.71 -5.25 6.88
C GLN A 62 3.23 -5.55 6.61
N GLN A 63 2.83 -6.80 6.83
CA GLN A 63 1.43 -7.18 6.78
C GLN A 63 0.64 -6.35 7.80
N GLY A 64 -0.55 -5.87 7.42
CA GLY A 64 -1.38 -5.04 8.29
C GLY A 64 -0.95 -3.58 8.45
N SER A 65 0.15 -3.12 7.83
CA SER A 65 0.62 -1.73 7.96
C SER A 65 -0.29 -0.69 7.31
N GLY A 66 -1.24 -1.12 6.47
CA GLY A 66 -2.23 -0.25 5.81
C GLY A 66 -1.91 0.15 4.37
N LYS A 67 -0.96 -0.51 3.70
CA LYS A 67 -0.57 -0.21 2.30
C LYS A 67 -1.77 -0.12 1.34
N SER A 68 -2.52 -1.21 1.22
CA SER A 68 -3.68 -1.30 0.33
C SER A 68 -4.73 -0.25 0.70
N VAL A 69 -4.91 0.02 2.00
CA VAL A 69 -5.81 1.05 2.55
C VAL A 69 -5.39 2.47 2.14
N ILE A 70 -4.10 2.78 2.16
CA ILE A 70 -3.57 4.05 1.63
C ILE A 70 -3.86 4.16 0.14
N ILE A 71 -3.61 3.11 -0.64
CA ILE A 71 -3.88 3.14 -2.08
C ILE A 71 -5.37 3.37 -2.35
N GLY A 72 -6.25 2.63 -1.68
CA GLY A 72 -7.70 2.77 -1.84
C GLY A 72 -8.20 4.17 -1.47
N SER A 73 -7.69 4.75 -0.38
CA SER A 73 -8.09 6.10 0.05
C SER A 73 -7.54 7.20 -0.86
N LEU A 74 -6.35 7.02 -1.45
CA LEU A 74 -5.83 7.87 -2.52
C LEU A 74 -6.75 7.83 -3.74
N LEU A 75 -7.04 6.63 -4.25
CA LEU A 75 -7.89 6.44 -5.42
C LEU A 75 -9.31 6.99 -5.22
N ARG A 76 -9.88 6.78 -4.02
CA ARG A 76 -11.17 7.37 -3.64
C ARG A 76 -11.11 8.90 -3.70
N SER A 77 -10.10 9.50 -3.08
CA SER A 77 -9.96 10.97 -3.03
C SER A 77 -9.78 11.57 -4.43
N LEU A 78 -9.07 10.86 -5.31
CA LEU A 78 -8.88 11.22 -6.71
C LEU A 78 -10.17 11.10 -7.52
N ASN A 79 -10.90 9.99 -7.40
CA ASN A 79 -12.13 9.74 -8.13
C ASN A 79 -13.29 10.64 -7.69
N GLU A 80 -13.35 11.01 -6.41
CA GLU A 80 -14.34 11.95 -5.89
C GLU A 80 -14.01 13.41 -6.24
N GLY A 81 -12.90 13.67 -6.95
CA GLY A 81 -12.47 15.02 -7.34
C GLY A 81 -12.04 15.89 -6.15
N LYS A 82 -11.81 15.28 -4.98
CA LYS A 82 -11.50 15.96 -3.72
C LYS A 82 -10.04 16.38 -3.64
N SER A 83 -9.14 15.62 -4.26
CA SER A 83 -7.76 16.04 -4.47
C SER A 83 -7.69 17.09 -5.57
N ASN A 84 -7.99 18.34 -5.20
CA ASN A 84 -7.67 19.56 -5.94
C ASN A 84 -7.88 19.50 -7.45
N LYS A 85 -9.15 19.39 -7.84
CA LYS A 85 -9.62 19.67 -9.21
C LYS A 85 -8.89 18.83 -10.26
N GLY A 86 -9.06 17.51 -10.27
CA GLY A 86 -8.54 16.62 -11.30
C GLY A 86 -9.33 15.33 -11.38
N GLY A 87 -9.10 14.54 -12.42
CA GLY A 87 -9.69 13.21 -12.60
C GLY A 87 -8.61 12.14 -12.65
N PHE A 88 -8.91 10.94 -12.13
CA PHE A 88 -8.04 9.78 -12.28
C PHE A 88 -8.69 8.74 -13.18
N ILE A 89 -7.98 8.34 -14.22
CA ILE A 89 -8.46 7.44 -15.26
C ILE A 89 -7.69 6.13 -15.12
N LEU A 90 -8.37 5.08 -14.67
CA LEU A 90 -7.80 3.76 -14.52
C LEU A 90 -7.58 3.08 -15.87
N ASN A 91 -6.42 2.45 -16.05
CA ASN A 91 -6.08 1.68 -17.24
C ASN A 91 -6.20 0.18 -16.95
N LYS A 92 -7.06 -0.52 -17.70
CA LYS A 92 -7.29 -1.97 -17.60
C LYS A 92 -6.22 -2.82 -18.26
N GLY A 93 -5.29 -2.21 -19.00
CA GLY A 93 -4.28 -2.94 -19.77
C GLY A 93 -4.84 -3.63 -21.01
N ASP A 94 -5.93 -3.12 -21.60
CA ASP A 94 -6.58 -3.78 -22.75
C ASP A 94 -5.65 -3.92 -23.97
N ASN A 95 -4.71 -2.97 -24.12
CA ASN A 95 -3.69 -2.95 -25.17
C ASN A 95 -2.48 -3.86 -24.89
N ILE A 96 -2.36 -4.42 -23.68
CA ILE A 96 -1.24 -5.28 -23.30
C ILE A 96 -1.44 -6.67 -23.89
N LYS A 97 -0.52 -7.09 -24.77
CA LYS A 97 -0.56 -8.39 -25.46
C LYS A 97 -0.11 -9.55 -24.57
N HIS A 98 0.74 -9.29 -23.58
CA HIS A 98 1.25 -10.34 -22.70
C HIS A 98 0.19 -10.73 -21.67
N LYS A 99 -0.23 -12.00 -21.70
CA LYS A 99 -1.33 -12.52 -20.88
C LYS A 99 -1.14 -12.27 -19.38
N GLY A 100 0.04 -12.57 -18.83
CA GLY A 100 0.33 -12.36 -17.39
C GLY A 100 0.21 -10.91 -16.93
N CYS A 101 0.88 -9.96 -17.60
CA CYS A 101 0.74 -8.54 -17.33
C CYS A 101 -0.70 -8.03 -17.48
N LYS A 102 -1.43 -8.51 -18.50
CA LYS A 102 -2.84 -8.15 -18.67
C LYS A 102 -3.70 -8.63 -17.49
N GLU A 103 -3.50 -9.87 -17.03
CA GLU A 103 -4.19 -10.41 -15.86
C GLU A 103 -3.90 -9.58 -14.60
N LEU A 104 -2.63 -9.23 -14.34
CA LEU A 104 -2.25 -8.39 -13.20
C LEU A 104 -2.86 -6.97 -13.25
N LEU A 105 -2.89 -6.34 -14.42
CA LEU A 105 -3.51 -5.01 -14.59
C LEU A 105 -5.03 -5.07 -14.43
N GLN A 106 -5.66 -6.16 -14.87
CA GLN A 106 -7.10 -6.36 -14.68
C GLN A 106 -7.44 -6.63 -13.20
N GLU A 107 -6.60 -7.36 -12.48
CA GLU A 107 -6.73 -7.54 -11.03
C GLU A 107 -6.57 -6.22 -10.28
N GLY A 108 -5.54 -5.43 -10.60
CA GLY A 108 -5.37 -4.10 -10.02
C GLY A 108 -6.50 -3.14 -10.36
N TYR A 109 -7.02 -3.17 -11.59
CA TYR A 109 -8.21 -2.40 -11.95
C TYR A 109 -9.43 -2.78 -11.09
N ARG A 110 -9.68 -4.08 -10.89
CA ARG A 110 -10.78 -4.57 -10.03
C ARG A 110 -10.57 -4.15 -8.58
N PHE A 111 -9.34 -4.27 -8.07
CA PHE A 111 -8.98 -3.78 -6.75
C PHE A 111 -9.30 -2.28 -6.61
N ALA A 112 -8.85 -1.45 -7.55
CA ALA A 112 -9.05 0.00 -7.52
C ALA A 112 -10.54 0.38 -7.53
N TYR A 113 -11.33 -0.31 -8.38
CA TYR A 113 -12.77 -0.12 -8.44
C TYR A 113 -13.47 -0.53 -7.12
N ASN A 114 -13.10 -1.67 -6.56
CA ASN A 114 -13.67 -2.18 -5.31
C ASN A 114 -13.25 -1.34 -4.10
N ALA A 115 -12.01 -0.86 -4.07
CA ALA A 115 -11.46 -0.05 -2.97
C ALA A 115 -12.30 1.22 -2.75
N HIS A 116 -12.71 1.85 -3.85
CA HIS A 116 -13.61 3.01 -3.83
C HIS A 116 -14.94 2.69 -3.15
N GLU A 117 -15.59 1.61 -3.57
CA GLU A 117 -16.90 1.20 -3.05
C GLU A 117 -16.81 0.72 -1.59
N ILE A 118 -15.78 -0.03 -1.23
CA ILE A 118 -15.52 -0.51 0.14
C ILE A 118 -15.31 0.66 1.10
N LEU A 119 -14.48 1.63 0.72
CA LEU A 119 -14.19 2.78 1.58
C LEU A 119 -15.35 3.78 1.63
N LYS A 120 -16.15 3.91 0.57
CA LYS A 120 -17.42 4.65 0.62
C LYS A 120 -18.39 4.05 1.63
N GLN A 121 -18.44 2.72 1.70
CA GLN A 121 -19.20 1.99 2.71
C GLN A 121 -18.53 2.01 4.10
N LYS A 122 -17.40 2.70 4.25
CA LYS A 122 -16.59 2.78 5.48
C LYS A 122 -16.05 1.41 5.95
N ARG A 123 -15.91 0.43 5.05
CA ARG A 123 -15.45 -0.94 5.37
C ARG A 123 -13.95 -1.10 5.11
N PHE A 124 -13.36 -2.17 5.65
CA PHE A 124 -11.96 -2.52 5.42
C PHE A 124 -11.78 -3.39 4.18
N MET A 125 -10.66 -3.19 3.49
CA MET A 125 -10.24 -4.07 2.39
C MET A 125 -9.65 -5.37 2.93
N ALA A 126 -9.81 -6.45 2.15
CA ALA A 126 -9.16 -7.72 2.42
C ALA A 126 -7.63 -7.57 2.45
N ARG A 127 -6.96 -8.42 3.21
CA ARG A 127 -5.49 -8.48 3.26
C ARG A 127 -4.98 -9.19 2.00
N ASN A 128 -3.85 -8.75 1.47
CA ASN A 128 -3.16 -9.47 0.39
C ASN A 128 -2.51 -10.74 0.95
N ASP A 129 -2.57 -11.83 0.18
CA ASP A 129 -1.91 -13.09 0.50
C ASP A 129 -0.43 -13.05 0.05
N LYS A 130 0.39 -13.97 0.56
CA LYS A 130 1.80 -14.09 0.15
C LYS A 130 1.95 -14.27 -1.38
N GLY A 131 2.91 -13.56 -1.98
CA GLY A 131 3.16 -13.61 -3.43
C GLY A 131 2.22 -12.74 -4.26
N ASP A 132 1.32 -11.99 -3.63
CA ASP A 132 0.45 -11.04 -4.32
C ASP A 132 1.20 -9.77 -4.69
N LEU A 133 1.15 -9.45 -5.98
CA LEU A 133 1.57 -8.18 -6.55
C LEU A 133 0.35 -7.53 -7.19
N THR A 134 -0.12 -6.44 -6.62
CA THR A 134 -1.18 -5.64 -7.23
C THR A 134 -0.56 -4.46 -7.98
N ILE A 135 -0.86 -4.37 -9.28
CA ILE A 135 -0.40 -3.30 -10.16
C ILE A 135 -1.61 -2.47 -10.61
N ILE A 136 -1.67 -1.21 -10.18
CA ILE A 136 -2.74 -0.29 -10.56
C ILE A 136 -2.15 0.80 -11.43
N ASN A 137 -2.48 0.76 -12.71
CA ASN A 137 -2.06 1.76 -13.66
C ASN A 137 -3.19 2.78 -13.92
N GLY A 138 -2.84 4.05 -14.01
CA GLY A 138 -3.76 5.08 -14.42
C GLY A 138 -3.08 6.40 -14.77
N ARG A 139 -3.91 7.34 -15.20
CA ARG A 139 -3.51 8.69 -15.56
C ARG A 139 -4.26 9.68 -14.71
N PHE A 140 -3.53 10.58 -14.07
CA PHE A 140 -4.12 11.74 -13.41
C PHE A 140 -4.15 12.93 -14.36
N GLU A 141 -5.31 13.56 -14.48
CA GLU A 141 -5.53 14.75 -15.30
C GLU A 141 -5.90 15.93 -14.38
N PRO A 142 -4.95 16.81 -14.04
CA PRO A 142 -5.26 18.00 -13.28
C PRO A 142 -6.05 18.99 -14.14
N THR A 143 -7.03 19.66 -13.55
CA THR A 143 -7.73 20.81 -14.16
C THR A 143 -7.08 22.15 -13.78
N ILE A 144 -6.04 22.12 -12.93
CA ILE A 144 -5.27 23.30 -12.56
C ILE A 144 -4.40 23.71 -13.73
N GLU A 145 -4.52 24.98 -14.14
CA GLU A 145 -3.68 25.58 -15.18
C GLU A 145 -2.19 25.42 -14.84
N ASP A 146 -1.36 25.20 -15.86
CA ASP A 146 0.08 24.87 -15.76
C ASP A 146 0.44 23.52 -15.12
N CYS A 147 -0.52 22.69 -14.70
CA CYS A 147 -0.24 21.33 -14.23
C CYS A 147 -0.38 20.34 -15.39
N ASN A 148 0.62 19.46 -15.56
CA ASN A 148 0.62 18.47 -16.64
C ASN A 148 -0.07 17.18 -16.17
N PRO A 149 -0.71 16.41 -17.08
CA PRO A 149 -1.12 15.04 -16.79
C PRO A 149 0.05 14.20 -16.28
N LEU A 150 -0.26 13.22 -15.42
CA LEU A 150 0.72 12.32 -14.83
C LEU A 150 0.27 10.88 -14.98
N ASP A 151 0.98 10.12 -15.80
CA ASP A 151 0.83 8.67 -15.87
C ASP A 151 1.57 8.03 -14.68
N ILE A 152 0.86 7.18 -13.94
CA ILE A 152 1.33 6.63 -12.66
C ILE A 152 0.91 5.16 -12.50
N THR A 153 1.83 4.37 -11.98
CA THR A 153 1.60 2.98 -11.61
C THR A 153 1.87 2.77 -10.12
N PHE A 154 0.83 2.38 -9.39
CA PHE A 154 0.95 1.95 -8.00
C PHE A 154 1.27 0.46 -7.94
N LEU A 155 2.22 0.12 -7.08
CA LEU A 155 2.64 -1.25 -6.81
C LEU A 155 2.40 -1.54 -5.32
N ASP A 156 1.53 -2.51 -5.04
CA ASP A 156 1.33 -3.07 -3.69
C ASP A 156 1.86 -4.50 -3.67
N VAL A 157 2.80 -4.76 -2.77
CA VAL A 157 3.39 -6.08 -2.57
C VAL A 157 3.00 -6.62 -1.21
N ALA A 158 2.71 -7.91 -1.12
CA ALA A 158 2.38 -8.55 0.14
C ALA A 158 3.48 -8.33 1.19
N GLY A 159 3.07 -8.01 2.43
CA GLY A 159 4.01 -7.75 3.51
C GLY A 159 4.83 -8.99 3.92
N GLU A 160 4.32 -10.19 3.61
CA GLU A 160 4.98 -11.47 3.91
C GLU A 160 6.16 -11.75 2.96
N ASP A 161 6.12 -11.25 1.72
CA ASP A 161 7.23 -11.38 0.77
C ASP A 161 8.46 -10.57 1.22
N LEU A 162 8.25 -9.64 2.16
CA LEU A 162 9.30 -8.84 2.76
C LEU A 162 10.08 -9.60 3.83
N ILE A 163 9.58 -10.75 4.31
CA ILE A 163 10.34 -11.63 5.22
C ILE A 163 11.58 -12.18 4.50
N GLU A 164 11.56 -12.30 3.17
CA GLU A 164 12.72 -12.77 2.39
C GLU A 164 13.90 -11.78 2.41
N LEU A 165 13.66 -10.53 2.82
CA LEU A 165 14.68 -9.52 3.04
C LEU A 165 15.35 -9.62 4.40
N ASP A 166 14.67 -10.22 5.39
CA ASP A 166 15.23 -10.41 6.73
C ASP A 166 16.43 -11.36 6.62
N ALA A 167 17.64 -10.84 6.80
CA ALA A 167 18.88 -11.62 6.70
C ALA A 167 18.92 -12.87 7.62
N ASN A 168 18.06 -12.94 8.64
CA ASN A 168 17.96 -14.10 9.53
C ASN A 168 17.00 -15.21 9.02
N HIS A 169 16.14 -14.91 8.05
CA HIS A 169 15.10 -15.83 7.55
C HIS A 169 15.07 -15.96 6.02
N GLY A 170 15.42 -14.91 5.29
CA GLY A 170 15.69 -14.89 3.85
C GLY A 170 17.14 -14.51 3.58
N GLN A 171 17.68 -14.92 2.43
CA GLN A 171 19.11 -14.76 2.10
C GLN A 171 19.53 -13.29 1.82
N GLY A 172 18.81 -12.30 2.37
CA GLY A 172 18.99 -10.88 2.05
C GLY A 172 18.68 -10.56 0.59
N LYS A 173 17.75 -11.30 -0.03
CA LYS A 173 17.41 -11.18 -1.45
C LYS A 173 16.00 -10.63 -1.59
N LEU A 174 15.86 -9.62 -2.45
CA LEU A 174 14.55 -9.16 -2.91
C LEU A 174 13.89 -10.28 -3.73
N PRO A 175 12.61 -10.61 -3.47
CA PRO A 175 11.81 -11.47 -4.32
C PRO A 175 11.87 -11.02 -5.79
N ASN A 176 11.86 -11.97 -6.72
CA ASN A 176 12.03 -11.68 -8.15
C ASN A 176 10.97 -10.71 -8.70
N HIS A 177 9.74 -10.81 -8.21
CA HIS A 177 8.64 -9.94 -8.61
C HIS A 177 8.80 -8.49 -8.11
N ILE A 178 9.59 -8.23 -7.06
CA ILE A 178 9.96 -6.87 -6.60
C ILE A 178 11.20 -6.39 -7.36
N ASN A 179 12.18 -7.30 -7.49
CA ASN A 179 13.46 -7.06 -8.13
C ASN A 179 13.31 -6.51 -9.55
N ILE A 180 12.28 -6.94 -10.28
CA ILE A 180 12.06 -6.48 -11.65
C ILE A 180 11.76 -4.98 -11.73
N PHE A 181 10.90 -4.44 -10.86
CA PHE A 181 10.59 -3.00 -10.84
C PHE A 181 11.78 -2.15 -10.45
N LEU A 182 12.65 -2.68 -9.59
CA LEU A 182 13.90 -2.01 -9.25
C LEU A 182 14.91 -2.02 -10.39
N LYS A 183 14.81 -3.00 -11.31
CA LYS A 183 15.64 -3.08 -12.53
C LYS A 183 15.14 -2.18 -13.66
N LEU A 184 13.88 -1.76 -13.66
CA LEU A 184 13.29 -0.79 -14.62
C LEU A 184 13.82 0.65 -14.44
N SER A 185 15.08 0.75 -14.03
CA SER A 185 15.86 1.88 -13.54
C SER A 185 15.94 3.15 -14.39
N THR A 186 15.38 3.15 -15.60
CA THR A 186 15.17 4.35 -16.39
C THR A 186 13.95 5.15 -15.91
N LEU A 187 13.03 4.51 -15.17
CA LEU A 187 11.74 5.08 -14.82
C LEU A 187 11.77 5.80 -13.46
N PRO A 188 11.09 6.95 -13.31
CA PRO A 188 10.99 7.63 -12.03
C PRO A 188 10.29 6.76 -10.98
N LEU A 189 10.99 6.45 -9.88
CA LEU A 189 10.48 5.63 -8.78
C LEU A 189 10.41 6.42 -7.45
N LEU A 190 9.24 6.39 -6.83
CA LEU A 190 9.00 6.79 -5.44
C LEU A 190 8.69 5.54 -4.62
N ILE A 191 9.39 5.38 -3.50
CA ILE A 191 9.07 4.32 -2.53
C ILE A 191 8.40 4.94 -1.31
N ILE A 192 7.25 4.39 -0.94
CA ILE A 192 6.50 4.77 0.26
C ILE A 192 6.67 3.66 1.30
N LEU A 193 7.44 3.94 2.34
CA LEU A 193 7.58 3.08 3.52
C LEU A 193 6.37 3.30 4.43
N VAL A 194 5.65 2.24 4.77
CA VAL A 194 4.40 2.28 5.53
C VAL A 194 4.61 1.53 6.84
N VAL A 195 4.58 2.28 7.95
CA VAL A 195 4.87 1.76 9.29
C VAL A 195 3.77 2.23 10.26
N PRO A 196 3.05 1.35 10.96
CA PRO A 196 2.11 1.78 12.00
C PRO A 196 2.84 2.43 13.18
N HIS A 197 2.18 3.38 13.88
CA HIS A 197 2.75 4.01 15.08
C HIS A 197 3.04 3.01 16.20
N ASP A 198 2.30 1.90 16.23
CA ASP A 198 2.62 0.71 16.99
C ASP A 198 3.17 -0.36 16.04
N PRO A 199 4.51 -0.42 15.86
CA PRO A 199 5.15 -1.36 14.97
C PRO A 199 5.32 -2.75 15.59
N THR A 200 4.72 -3.02 16.76
CA THR A 200 4.84 -4.32 17.40
C THR A 200 4.15 -5.39 16.56
N ILE A 201 4.87 -6.47 16.28
CA ILE A 201 4.33 -7.64 15.62
C ILE A 201 4.42 -8.79 16.61
N GLU A 202 3.33 -9.53 16.71
CA GLU A 202 3.28 -10.75 17.50
C GLU A 202 4.44 -11.69 17.12
N ASN A 203 5.12 -12.24 18.12
CA ASN A 203 6.24 -13.18 17.91
C ASN A 203 7.45 -12.60 17.17
N LYS A 204 7.60 -11.26 17.11
CA LYS A 204 8.82 -10.60 16.61
C LYS A 204 9.50 -9.74 17.68
N PRO A 205 10.83 -9.68 17.69
CA PRO A 205 11.57 -8.86 18.65
C PRO A 205 11.32 -7.36 18.45
N GLU A 206 11.48 -6.58 19.52
CA GLU A 206 11.41 -5.12 19.44
C GLU A 206 12.39 -4.56 18.38
N GLY A 207 11.97 -3.50 17.70
CA GLY A 207 12.72 -2.88 16.61
C GLY A 207 12.81 -3.72 15.33
N TYR A 208 12.05 -4.83 15.22
CA TYR A 208 12.02 -5.63 13.99
C TYR A 208 11.65 -4.79 12.77
N THR A 209 10.64 -3.95 12.89
CA THR A 209 10.18 -3.06 11.81
C THR A 209 11.23 -2.05 11.38
N ASP A 210 11.94 -1.44 12.34
CA ASP A 210 13.06 -0.54 12.02
C ASP A 210 14.18 -1.26 11.25
N ARG A 211 14.56 -2.47 11.71
CA ARG A 211 15.58 -3.27 11.02
C ARG A 211 15.15 -3.66 9.61
N LEU A 212 13.90 -4.10 9.43
CA LEU A 212 13.39 -4.50 8.12
C LEU A 212 13.39 -3.33 7.12
N MET A 213 12.91 -2.16 7.54
CA MET A 213 12.90 -0.96 6.70
C MET A 213 14.34 -0.53 6.36
N ALA A 214 15.24 -0.54 7.33
CA ALA A 214 16.65 -0.21 7.13
C ALA A 214 17.34 -1.17 6.14
N GLN A 215 17.17 -2.49 6.32
CA GLN A 215 17.72 -3.50 5.41
C GLN A 215 17.20 -3.34 3.97
N PHE A 216 15.91 -3.01 3.82
CA PHE A 216 15.35 -2.71 2.52
C PHE A 216 16.02 -1.48 1.89
N LEU A 217 16.14 -0.37 2.62
CA LEU A 217 16.80 0.85 2.13
C LEU A 217 18.27 0.61 1.75
N GLU A 218 19.02 -0.16 2.56
CA GLU A 218 20.39 -0.56 2.25
C GLU A 218 20.47 -1.41 0.98
N THR A 219 19.51 -2.32 0.79
CA THR A 219 19.43 -3.13 -0.43
C THR A 219 19.18 -2.26 -1.67
N ILE A 220 18.32 -1.26 -1.55
CA ILE A 220 18.07 -0.27 -2.61
C ILE A 220 19.32 0.57 -2.90
N ASP A 221 20.03 1.02 -1.87
CA ASP A 221 21.23 1.86 -2.01
C ASP A 221 22.40 1.09 -2.64
N LYS A 222 22.60 -0.15 -2.20
CA LYS A 222 23.59 -1.08 -2.77
C LYS A 222 23.33 -1.32 -4.26
N ARG A 223 22.07 -1.56 -4.64
CA ARG A 223 21.69 -1.76 -6.06
C ARG A 223 21.80 -0.50 -6.89
N SER A 224 21.37 0.65 -6.35
CA SER A 224 21.53 1.94 -7.03
C SER A 224 23.00 2.20 -7.36
N SER A 225 23.91 1.85 -6.44
CA SER A 225 25.36 2.00 -6.62
C SER A 225 25.95 0.97 -7.60
N GLN A 226 25.55 -0.30 -7.50
CA GLN A 226 26.08 -1.39 -8.34
C GLN A 226 25.62 -1.29 -9.80
N ASP A 227 24.34 -1.01 -10.01
CA ASP A 227 23.73 -1.03 -11.33
C ASP A 227 23.70 0.38 -11.97
N LYS A 228 24.24 1.41 -11.27
CA LYS A 228 24.23 2.84 -11.67
C LYS A 228 22.83 3.40 -11.89
N LEU A 229 21.88 2.96 -11.07
CA LEU A 229 20.47 3.37 -11.16
C LEU A 229 20.28 4.72 -10.45
N LYS A 230 19.29 5.49 -10.93
CA LYS A 230 18.85 6.68 -10.22
C LYS A 230 18.30 6.28 -8.86
N LYS A 231 18.90 6.77 -7.77
CA LYS A 231 18.43 6.49 -6.41
C LYS A 231 16.97 6.95 -6.26
N PRO A 232 16.03 6.06 -5.89
CA PRO A 232 14.62 6.42 -5.75
C PRO A 232 14.43 7.46 -4.66
N ARG A 233 13.34 8.22 -4.75
CA ARG A 233 12.88 9.09 -3.65
C ARG A 233 12.13 8.25 -2.64
N ILE A 234 12.25 8.60 -1.35
CA ILE A 234 11.60 7.87 -0.27
C ILE A 234 10.58 8.76 0.46
N MET A 235 9.45 8.18 0.83
CA MET A 235 8.47 8.78 1.74
C MET A 235 8.16 7.79 2.85
N LEU A 236 8.37 8.18 4.10
CA LEU A 236 7.99 7.40 5.29
C LEU A 236 6.65 7.90 5.81
N LEU A 237 5.66 7.01 5.81
CA LEU A 237 4.34 7.25 6.38
C LEU A 237 4.19 6.48 7.69
N ILE A 238 3.96 7.21 8.78
CA ILE A 238 3.60 6.62 10.07
C ILE A 238 2.07 6.52 10.15
N THR A 239 1.53 5.31 10.06
CA THR A 239 0.08 5.05 9.94
C THR A 239 -0.63 4.89 11.28
N GLN A 240 -1.96 4.88 11.23
CA GLN A 240 -2.85 4.77 12.41
C GLN A 240 -2.63 5.92 13.41
N TRP A 241 -2.12 7.05 12.93
CA TRP A 241 -1.65 8.16 13.77
C TRP A 241 -2.76 8.80 14.61
N ASP A 242 -4.01 8.66 14.20
CA ASP A 242 -5.19 9.09 14.95
C ASP A 242 -5.34 8.42 16.31
N SER A 243 -4.80 7.22 16.46
CA SER A 243 -4.81 6.46 17.72
C SER A 243 -3.55 6.68 18.56
N TYR A 244 -2.56 7.43 18.06
CA TYR A 244 -1.33 7.69 18.79
C TYR A 244 -1.51 8.80 19.84
N ALA A 245 -1.41 8.42 21.12
CA ALA A 245 -1.51 9.34 22.26
C ALA A 245 -0.17 9.55 23.00
N GLY A 246 0.96 9.26 22.35
CA GLY A 246 2.28 9.34 22.99
C GLY A 246 2.92 10.73 22.90
N LYS A 247 4.11 10.86 23.51
CA LYS A 247 4.85 12.15 23.62
C LYS A 247 5.21 12.83 22.30
N TYR A 248 5.10 12.14 21.16
CA TYR A 248 5.46 12.66 19.84
C TYR A 248 4.24 13.06 18.99
N GLN A 249 3.05 13.22 19.57
CA GLN A 249 1.79 13.40 18.84
C GLN A 249 1.82 14.53 17.79
N ASN A 250 2.60 15.59 18.07
CA ASN A 250 2.76 16.75 17.21
C ASN A 250 4.11 16.78 16.45
N ASP A 251 4.90 15.71 16.51
CA ASP A 251 6.22 15.62 15.89
C ASP A 251 6.54 14.19 15.41
N VAL A 252 5.99 13.85 14.25
CA VAL A 252 6.24 12.56 13.58
C VAL A 252 7.72 12.36 13.22
N THR A 253 8.48 13.44 13.06
CA THR A 253 9.92 13.35 12.77
C THR A 253 10.69 12.91 14.01
N ALA A 254 10.39 13.47 15.17
CA ALA A 254 10.95 13.03 16.45
C ALA A 254 10.49 11.60 16.81
N PHE A 255 9.26 11.22 16.46
CA PHE A 255 8.80 9.84 16.55
C PHE A 255 9.70 8.92 15.73
N ALA A 256 9.87 9.19 14.43
CA ALA A 256 10.67 8.36 13.53
C ALA A 256 12.12 8.26 14.01
N LYS A 257 12.73 9.38 14.43
CA LYS A 257 14.09 9.40 14.98
C LYS A 257 14.26 8.52 16.22
N THR A 258 13.23 8.41 17.05
CA THR A 258 13.29 7.66 18.32
C THR A 258 12.90 6.20 18.14
N LYS A 259 11.83 5.94 17.38
CA LYS A 259 11.21 4.62 17.25
C LYS A 259 11.71 3.83 16.04
N LEU A 260 12.26 4.52 15.04
CA LEU A 260 12.82 3.95 13.81
C LEU A 260 14.22 4.53 13.54
N PRO A 261 15.16 4.47 14.51
CA PRO A 261 16.45 5.17 14.42
C PRO A 261 17.30 4.72 13.22
N SER A 262 17.28 3.42 12.89
CA SER A 262 18.08 2.87 11.79
C SER A 262 17.54 3.33 10.45
N THR A 263 16.22 3.23 10.27
CA THR A 263 15.49 3.72 9.09
C THR A 263 15.71 5.22 8.92
N TYR A 264 15.52 5.99 10.00
CA TYR A 264 15.64 7.45 9.99
C TYR A 264 17.02 7.91 9.53
N THR A 265 18.08 7.21 9.94
CA THR A 265 19.47 7.54 9.57
C THR A 265 19.75 7.36 8.08
N LEU A 266 19.05 6.42 7.43
CA LEU A 266 19.21 6.11 6.01
C LEU A 266 18.39 7.04 5.09
N LEU A 267 17.46 7.83 5.64
CA LEU A 267 16.68 8.80 4.87
C LEU A 267 17.51 10.04 4.51
N ASN A 268 17.45 10.46 3.25
CA ASN A 268 18.04 11.72 2.80
C ASN A 268 17.08 12.88 3.09
N ARG A 269 17.33 13.59 4.20
CA ARG A 269 16.48 14.70 4.69
C ARG A 269 16.25 15.86 3.71
N ASN A 270 17.07 16.03 2.68
CA ASN A 270 16.87 17.08 1.67
C ASN A 270 15.91 16.67 0.54
N ARG A 271 15.49 15.41 0.50
CA ARG A 271 14.75 14.82 -0.62
C ARG A 271 13.62 13.90 -0.21
N ASP A 272 13.80 13.19 0.90
CA ASP A 272 12.88 12.19 1.41
C ASP A 272 11.95 12.83 2.45
N LEU A 273 10.70 12.35 2.50
CA LEU A 273 9.64 12.92 3.33
C LEU A 273 9.32 11.99 4.51
N ILE A 274 9.01 12.56 5.66
CA ILE A 274 8.40 11.85 6.80
C ILE A 274 7.06 12.53 7.09
N SER A 275 5.98 11.76 7.17
CA SER A 275 4.65 12.28 7.45
C SER A 275 3.84 11.30 8.26
N GLU A 276 2.92 11.82 9.05
CA GLU A 276 1.87 11.04 9.68
C GLU A 276 0.73 10.74 8.71
N TYR A 277 0.06 9.61 8.92
CA TYR A 277 -1.04 9.15 8.09
C TYR A 277 -2.16 8.51 8.91
N SER A 278 -3.40 8.90 8.63
CA SER A 278 -4.59 8.22 9.13
C SER A 278 -5.70 8.27 8.08
N ILE A 279 -6.50 7.20 8.03
CA ILE A 279 -7.72 7.17 7.22
C ILE A 279 -8.96 7.65 7.98
N GLY A 280 -8.84 7.88 9.29
CA GLY A 280 -9.98 8.04 10.17
C GLY A 280 -9.93 7.11 11.37
N ARG A 281 -10.89 7.31 12.27
CA ARG A 281 -11.05 6.47 13.47
C ARG A 281 -11.74 5.17 13.11
N VAL A 282 -11.17 4.07 13.59
CA VAL A 282 -11.78 2.74 13.47
C VAL A 282 -12.78 2.57 14.61
N ILE A 283 -14.04 2.31 14.27
CA ILE A 283 -15.12 2.05 15.21
C ILE A 283 -15.60 0.62 14.99
N GLU A 284 -15.76 -0.13 16.07
CA GLU A 284 -16.41 -1.44 16.05
C GLU A 284 -17.94 -1.26 16.09
N LEU A 285 -18.63 -1.81 15.10
CA LEU A 285 -20.08 -1.90 15.06
C LEU A 285 -20.54 -3.19 15.77
N THR A 286 -21.85 -3.36 15.89
CA THR A 286 -22.42 -4.63 16.37
C THR A 286 -21.95 -5.80 15.50
N GLU A 287 -21.63 -6.94 16.12
CA GLU A 287 -21.21 -8.19 15.46
C GLU A 287 -19.77 -8.17 14.89
N GLY A 288 -18.88 -7.32 15.40
CA GLY A 288 -17.44 -7.34 15.04
C GLY A 288 -17.13 -6.74 13.67
N GLU A 289 -18.11 -6.09 13.03
CA GLU A 289 -17.87 -5.33 11.80
C GLU A 289 -17.13 -4.02 12.12
N LEU A 290 -16.03 -3.76 11.43
CA LEU A 290 -15.25 -2.55 11.61
C LEU A 290 -15.68 -1.47 10.60
N SER A 291 -15.89 -0.25 11.09
CA SER A 291 -16.22 0.94 10.30
C SER A 291 -15.18 2.05 10.48
N ILE A 292 -15.04 2.92 9.49
CA ILE A 292 -14.17 4.11 9.55
C ILE A 292 -15.05 5.36 9.70
N ASP A 293 -15.05 5.99 10.87
CA ASP A 293 -15.84 7.21 11.11
C ASP A 293 -15.22 8.13 12.19
N PRO A 294 -14.96 9.42 11.91
CA PRO A 294 -14.96 10.05 10.58
C PRO A 294 -13.80 9.56 9.71
N PHE A 295 -13.99 9.62 8.39
CA PHE A 295 -12.91 9.43 7.40
C PHE A 295 -12.13 10.73 7.23
N TYR A 296 -10.81 10.69 7.36
CA TYR A 296 -9.93 11.86 7.27
C TYR A 296 -9.39 12.07 5.85
N GLU A 297 -10.07 12.90 5.06
CA GLU A 297 -9.77 13.15 3.64
C GLU A 297 -8.46 13.92 3.42
N GLU A 298 -8.01 14.68 4.42
CA GLU A 298 -6.82 15.51 4.33
C GLU A 298 -5.55 14.69 4.15
N TYR A 299 -5.47 13.49 4.70
CA TYR A 299 -4.30 12.62 4.61
C TYR A 299 -4.03 12.10 3.18
N PRO A 300 -4.98 11.42 2.51
CA PRO A 300 -4.78 11.01 1.13
C PRO A 300 -4.55 12.21 0.19
N ILE A 301 -5.22 13.35 0.40
CA ILE A 301 -4.97 14.56 -0.40
C ILE A 301 -3.53 15.06 -0.23
N ARG A 302 -3.02 15.14 1.01
CA ARG A 302 -1.63 15.56 1.27
C ARG A 302 -0.63 14.60 0.63
N VAL A 303 -0.83 13.28 0.77
CA VAL A 303 0.05 12.27 0.16
C VAL A 303 0.01 12.37 -1.36
N TRP A 304 -1.17 12.51 -1.96
CA TRP A 304 -1.30 12.67 -3.41
C TRP A 304 -0.56 13.90 -3.94
N ASN A 305 -0.74 15.05 -3.29
CA ASN A 305 -0.06 16.29 -3.67
C ASN A 305 1.47 16.11 -3.66
N ARG A 306 2.00 15.37 -2.67
CA ARG A 306 3.42 15.06 -2.59
C ARG A 306 3.88 14.08 -3.66
N ILE A 307 3.09 13.06 -4.00
CA ILE A 307 3.37 12.15 -5.11
C ILE A 307 3.45 12.95 -6.43
N TYR A 308 2.47 13.80 -6.69
CA TYR A 308 2.43 14.61 -7.91
C TYR A 308 3.62 15.58 -7.99
N GLU A 309 3.90 16.33 -6.92
CA GLU A 309 5.04 17.25 -6.83
C GLU A 309 6.38 16.52 -6.98
N THR A 310 6.47 15.29 -6.47
CA THR A 310 7.68 14.46 -6.57
C THR A 310 8.07 14.18 -8.02
N PHE A 311 7.09 13.88 -8.87
CA PHE A 311 7.34 13.53 -10.27
C PHE A 311 7.35 14.74 -11.20
N THR A 312 6.52 15.75 -10.93
CA THR A 312 6.34 16.89 -11.84
C THR A 312 7.11 18.14 -11.43
N GLY A 313 7.54 18.24 -10.16
CA GLY A 313 8.07 19.46 -9.57
C GLY A 313 7.04 20.57 -9.37
N LYS A 314 5.75 20.29 -9.58
CA LYS A 314 4.65 21.28 -9.49
C LYS A 314 3.72 20.96 -8.33
N SER A 315 3.25 22.00 -7.65
CA SER A 315 2.28 21.88 -6.56
C SER A 315 0.84 21.97 -7.11
N LEU A 316 0.00 21.01 -6.72
CA LEU A 316 -1.46 21.08 -6.92
C LEU A 316 -2.14 22.05 -5.94
N ASN A 317 -1.43 22.51 -4.91
CA ASN A 317 -1.89 23.55 -4.00
C ASN A 317 -1.40 24.92 -4.48
N LYS A 318 -2.11 25.53 -5.44
CA LYS A 318 -1.94 26.97 -5.72
C LYS A 318 -2.66 27.75 -4.61
N LYS A 319 -1.99 27.98 -3.47
CA LYS A 319 -2.38 29.09 -2.61
C LYS A 319 -2.00 30.38 -3.34
N PRO A 320 -2.90 31.35 -3.52
CA PRO A 320 -2.53 32.65 -4.05
C PRO A 320 -1.44 33.31 -3.20
N TRP A 321 -0.52 34.04 -3.82
CA TRP A 321 0.65 34.63 -3.15
C TRP A 321 0.29 35.55 -1.96
N TRP A 322 -0.91 36.14 -1.96
CA TRP A 322 -1.41 37.02 -0.90
C TRP A 322 -1.94 36.29 0.34
N GLN A 323 -2.04 34.95 0.34
CA GLN A 323 -2.46 34.17 1.52
C GLN A 323 -1.30 33.74 2.42
N PHE A 324 -0.09 34.24 2.15
CA PHE A 324 1.13 33.97 2.93
C PHE A 324 1.63 35.20 3.72
N PHE A 325 0.89 36.31 3.70
CA PHE A 325 1.12 37.55 4.45
C PHE A 325 -0.10 37.86 5.33
#